data_AF-A0AAV3X643-F1
#
_entry.id   AF-A0AAV3X643-F1
#
_cell.length_a   1.000
_cell.length_b   1.000
_cell.length_c   1.000
_cell.angle_alpha   90.00
_cell.angle_beta   90.00
_cell.angle_gamma   90.00
#
_symmetry.space_group_name_H-M   'P 1'
#
loop_
_entity.id
_entity.type
_entity.pdbx_description
1 polymer ?
#
loop_
_entity_poly.entity_id
_entity_poly.type
_entity_poly.pdbx_seq_one_letter_code
_entity_poly.pdbx_strand_id
1 'polypeptide(L)'
;MCLLLSRLCRQVGYEMYEMDISDRNLLLRELKEQFGQERFDELGEFLLDYVAQRLSDDDADTRDLAEAQEWTVLAYTKPDEVARELAQRLRDKIQQEDVGEVLRLTSLVETLAQPLVEAGFEPLLVDVRRIASEVRENFKAPQEENLLESASRILHISEQIEINQFDRFIYDYFADVDPLSWMPVNPTIAKYNMPRLVITPIGTSLLTNQIDISFEYDWLMLLWETTNLKNIELEDRHPDVADIIHTLKERAIQKLNDGNILDVRRASTEIGAIYALYQGNLEQGKQDVHFLIASDTAISTVIANIIQDFLVGRGLNVQIYQPTGFSTASSEAFNHGADDLLLWLDNLAPSYRESGYRISFNLVASSRALQGYMDTIGMLYADEMIYILEGANPTLINIPKIPMKFDISIINPMKFALMEAGYIDLSNARDIPKQFIFVLDNEVILSNLGTIWKSCKNELLSRDLLYFPGLAYEESFRYDYERVKNWRDRVRLQETLAKVSYLLTKADGDPKALKQDGGLAYEKFSNIDLFHFRVSLDLRVSCSFSNGTLRLRRCGYHEYVNRKP
;
A
#
# COMPACT_ATOMS: atom_id res chain seq x y z
N MET A 1 -13.13 -6.01 -3.82
CA MET A 1 -11.69 -5.79 -4.08
C MET A 1 -10.80 -6.48 -3.02
N CYS A 2 -11.09 -7.72 -2.59
CA CYS A 2 -10.39 -8.30 -1.42
C CYS A 2 -9.85 -9.73 -1.59
N LEU A 3 -10.21 -10.46 -2.66
CA LEU A 3 -9.74 -11.85 -2.85
C LEU A 3 -8.35 -11.91 -3.51
N LEU A 4 -8.18 -11.22 -4.64
CA LEU A 4 -6.91 -11.17 -5.40
C LEU A 4 -5.73 -10.56 -4.62
N LEU A 5 -6.04 -9.81 -3.54
CA LEU A 5 -5.06 -9.15 -2.66
C LEU A 5 -4.84 -9.92 -1.34
N SER A 6 -5.54 -11.04 -1.15
CA SER A 6 -5.35 -11.91 0.02
C SER A 6 -4.12 -12.81 -0.16
N ARG A 7 -3.66 -13.44 0.92
CA ARG A 7 -2.58 -14.45 0.87
C ARG A 7 -2.95 -15.69 0.05
N LEU A 8 -4.23 -15.83 -0.31
CA LEU A 8 -4.72 -16.92 -1.13
C LEU A 8 -4.31 -16.75 -2.59
N CYS A 9 -3.85 -15.58 -3.05
CA CYS A 9 -3.50 -15.35 -4.46
C CYS A 9 -2.07 -14.82 -4.62
N ARG A 10 -1.32 -15.38 -5.57
CA ARG A 10 -0.01 -14.89 -6.02
C ARG A 10 -0.11 -14.33 -7.44
N GLN A 11 0.68 -13.31 -7.72
CA GLN A 11 0.75 -12.74 -9.06
C GLN A 11 1.67 -13.60 -9.91
N VAL A 12 1.20 -14.04 -11.08
CA VAL A 12 1.97 -14.89 -12.01
C VAL A 12 2.22 -14.23 -13.35
N GLY A 13 1.72 -13.02 -13.49
CA GLY A 13 1.98 -12.18 -14.63
C GLY A 13 1.12 -10.95 -14.52
N TYR A 14 0.78 -10.42 -15.67
CA TYR A 14 0.24 -9.10 -15.74
C TYR A 14 -1.26 -9.02 -15.50
N GLU A 15 -1.66 -8.33 -14.44
CA GLU A 15 -3.04 -8.40 -13.91
C GLU A 15 -3.53 -9.86 -13.70
N MET A 16 -2.61 -10.82 -13.66
CA MET A 16 -2.88 -12.24 -13.54
C MET A 16 -2.47 -12.71 -12.17
N TYR A 17 -3.46 -13.23 -11.47
CA TYR A 17 -3.32 -13.76 -10.14
C TYR A 17 -3.83 -15.18 -10.16
N GLU A 18 -2.99 -16.10 -9.72
CA GLU A 18 -3.43 -17.45 -9.45
C GLU A 18 -3.61 -17.63 -7.95
N MET A 19 -4.54 -18.51 -7.59
CA MET A 19 -4.71 -18.91 -6.20
C MET A 19 -3.61 -19.90 -5.80
N ASP A 20 -3.18 -19.86 -4.53
CA ASP A 20 -2.27 -20.87 -3.97
C ASP A 20 -2.80 -22.27 -4.30
N ILE A 21 -1.90 -23.18 -4.67
CA ILE A 21 -2.26 -24.51 -5.17
C ILE A 21 -3.12 -25.27 -4.14
N SER A 22 -2.79 -25.18 -2.84
CA SER A 22 -3.51 -25.89 -1.79
C SER A 22 -4.92 -25.34 -1.61
N ASP A 23 -5.05 -24.01 -1.64
CA ASP A 23 -6.33 -23.31 -1.50
C ASP A 23 -7.21 -23.53 -2.73
N ARG A 24 -6.63 -23.42 -3.94
CA ARG A 24 -7.29 -23.74 -5.21
C ARG A 24 -7.86 -25.15 -5.18
N ASN A 25 -7.06 -26.13 -4.77
CA ASN A 25 -7.48 -27.53 -4.73
C ASN A 25 -8.64 -27.76 -3.77
N LEU A 26 -8.60 -27.13 -2.59
CA LEU A 26 -9.69 -27.20 -1.63
C LEU A 26 -10.97 -26.60 -2.20
N LEU A 27 -10.91 -25.37 -2.74
CA LEU A 27 -12.09 -24.70 -3.28
C LEU A 27 -12.67 -25.42 -4.50
N LEU A 28 -11.83 -25.97 -5.38
CA LEU A 28 -12.27 -26.75 -6.53
C LEU A 28 -12.97 -28.05 -6.08
N ARG A 29 -12.47 -28.70 -5.03
CA ARG A 29 -13.14 -29.87 -4.43
C ARG A 29 -14.49 -29.49 -3.84
N GLU A 30 -14.56 -28.43 -3.04
CA GLU A 30 -15.82 -27.94 -2.45
C GLU A 30 -16.83 -27.51 -3.53
N LEU A 31 -16.37 -26.86 -4.59
CA LEU A 31 -17.20 -26.47 -5.73
C LEU A 31 -17.82 -27.70 -6.40
N LYS A 32 -17.01 -28.73 -6.68
CA LYS A 32 -17.47 -29.98 -7.30
C LYS A 32 -18.42 -30.75 -6.38
N GLU A 33 -18.16 -30.79 -5.07
CA GLU A 33 -19.04 -31.44 -4.10
C GLU A 33 -20.39 -30.74 -3.94
N GLN A 34 -20.40 -29.40 -3.96
CA GLN A 34 -21.62 -28.60 -3.77
C GLN A 34 -22.45 -28.45 -5.04
N PHE A 35 -21.81 -28.31 -6.20
CA PHE A 35 -22.48 -27.93 -7.45
C PHE A 35 -22.35 -28.98 -8.57
N GLY A 36 -21.59 -30.06 -8.35
CA GLY A 36 -21.44 -31.16 -9.32
C GLY A 36 -20.41 -30.90 -10.42
N GLN A 37 -20.18 -31.92 -11.24
CA GLN A 37 -19.18 -31.88 -12.33
C GLN A 37 -19.55 -30.89 -13.43
N GLU A 38 -20.84 -30.73 -13.77
CA GLU A 38 -21.28 -29.82 -14.84
C GLU A 38 -20.85 -28.38 -14.58
N ARG A 39 -21.04 -27.88 -13.35
CA ARG A 39 -20.60 -26.52 -12.97
C ARG A 39 -19.08 -26.37 -12.95
N PHE A 40 -18.39 -27.47 -12.71
CA PHE A 40 -16.94 -27.54 -12.71
C PHE A 40 -16.39 -27.47 -14.14
N ASP A 41 -17.04 -28.16 -15.09
CA ASP A 41 -16.69 -28.13 -16.52
C ASP A 41 -16.96 -26.74 -17.12
N GLU A 42 -18.11 -26.11 -16.80
CA GLU A 42 -18.42 -24.73 -17.21
C GLU A 42 -17.35 -23.72 -16.74
N LEU A 43 -16.81 -23.90 -15.52
CA LEU A 43 -15.74 -23.04 -15.00
C LEU A 43 -14.43 -23.25 -15.79
N GLY A 44 -14.14 -24.50 -16.17
CA GLY A 44 -13.03 -24.84 -17.03
C GLY A 44 -13.15 -24.19 -18.40
N GLU A 45 -14.30 -24.31 -19.06
CA GLU A 45 -14.59 -23.67 -20.35
C GLU A 45 -14.45 -22.15 -20.26
N PHE A 46 -14.99 -21.54 -19.22
CA PHE A 46 -14.83 -20.10 -18.98
C PHE A 46 -13.36 -19.68 -18.85
N LEU A 47 -12.54 -20.49 -18.17
CA LEU A 47 -11.11 -20.21 -18.04
C LEU A 47 -10.38 -20.34 -19.39
N LEU A 48 -10.71 -21.37 -20.19
CA LEU A 48 -10.15 -21.54 -21.53
C LEU A 48 -10.52 -20.38 -22.45
N ASP A 49 -11.79 -19.95 -22.45
CA ASP A 49 -12.25 -18.78 -23.20
C ASP A 49 -11.51 -17.51 -22.77
N TYR A 50 -11.29 -17.35 -21.47
CA TYR A 50 -10.53 -16.22 -20.93
C TYR A 50 -9.06 -16.25 -21.38
N VAL A 51 -8.40 -17.40 -21.27
CA VAL A 51 -7.01 -17.61 -21.71
C VAL A 51 -6.86 -17.32 -23.20
N ALA A 52 -7.73 -17.89 -24.04
CA ALA A 52 -7.70 -17.68 -25.48
C ALA A 52 -7.88 -16.21 -25.89
N GLN A 53 -8.69 -15.45 -25.14
CA GLN A 53 -8.93 -14.03 -25.42
C GLN A 53 -7.83 -13.10 -24.88
N ARG A 54 -7.16 -13.46 -23.78
CA ARG A 54 -6.27 -12.57 -23.02
C ARG A 54 -4.79 -12.92 -23.11
N LEU A 55 -4.45 -14.15 -23.44
CA LEU A 55 -3.08 -14.68 -23.51
C LEU A 55 -2.71 -15.09 -24.94
N SER A 56 -3.13 -14.30 -25.91
CA SER A 56 -2.89 -14.51 -27.34
C SER A 56 -1.65 -13.77 -27.88
N ASP A 57 -0.83 -13.17 -27.01
CA ASP A 57 0.38 -12.43 -27.40
C ASP A 57 1.50 -13.39 -27.89
N ASP A 58 2.33 -12.89 -28.82
CA ASP A 58 3.40 -13.65 -29.52
C ASP A 58 4.65 -13.96 -28.66
N ASP A 59 4.70 -13.50 -27.40
CA ASP A 59 5.87 -13.74 -26.55
C ASP A 59 5.87 -15.15 -25.93
N ALA A 60 7.06 -15.66 -25.62
CA ALA A 60 7.22 -17.04 -25.16
C ALA A 60 6.60 -17.28 -23.78
N ASP A 61 6.68 -16.31 -22.87
CA ASP A 61 6.22 -16.44 -21.49
C ASP A 61 4.68 -16.46 -21.41
N THR A 62 4.01 -15.64 -22.23
CA THR A 62 2.55 -15.63 -22.32
C THR A 62 2.01 -16.95 -22.90
N ARG A 63 2.72 -17.54 -23.88
CA ARG A 63 2.35 -18.86 -24.44
C ARG A 63 2.54 -19.97 -23.43
N ASP A 64 3.65 -19.97 -22.69
CA ASP A 64 3.90 -20.96 -21.65
C ASP A 64 2.86 -20.89 -20.52
N LEU A 65 2.42 -19.67 -20.18
CA LEU A 65 1.36 -19.45 -19.20
C LEU A 65 -0.01 -19.91 -19.72
N ALA A 66 -0.35 -19.58 -20.96
CA ALA A 66 -1.59 -20.04 -21.59
C ALA A 66 -1.67 -21.57 -21.58
N GLU A 67 -0.61 -22.24 -22.03
CA GLU A 67 -0.50 -23.69 -22.07
C GLU A 67 -0.62 -24.31 -20.66
N ALA A 68 0.01 -23.69 -19.65
CA ALA A 68 -0.11 -24.12 -18.26
C ALA A 68 -1.57 -24.03 -17.74
N GLN A 69 -2.33 -23.00 -18.14
CA GLN A 69 -3.73 -22.86 -17.76
C GLN A 69 -4.62 -23.88 -18.50
N GLU A 70 -4.36 -24.13 -19.77
CA GLU A 70 -5.07 -25.16 -20.56
C GLU A 70 -4.91 -26.54 -19.94
N TRP A 71 -3.68 -26.92 -19.60
CA TRP A 71 -3.41 -28.18 -18.91
C TRP A 71 -3.94 -28.20 -17.48
N THR A 72 -4.03 -27.06 -16.80
CA THR A 72 -4.73 -26.98 -15.52
C THR A 72 -6.20 -27.35 -15.67
N VAL A 73 -6.90 -26.78 -16.65
CA VAL A 73 -8.32 -27.14 -16.91
C VAL A 73 -8.45 -28.63 -17.23
N LEU A 74 -7.65 -29.14 -18.15
CA LEU A 74 -7.68 -30.55 -18.55
C LEU A 74 -7.37 -31.49 -17.38
N ALA A 75 -6.48 -31.13 -16.46
CA ALA A 75 -6.18 -31.96 -15.31
C ALA A 75 -7.40 -32.22 -14.41
N TYR A 76 -8.29 -31.25 -14.24
CA TYR A 76 -9.47 -31.44 -13.39
C TYR A 76 -10.72 -31.91 -14.15
N THR A 77 -10.82 -31.69 -15.47
CA THR A 77 -11.97 -32.11 -16.27
C THR A 77 -11.73 -33.43 -17.01
N LYS A 78 -10.51 -33.67 -17.49
CA LYS A 78 -10.09 -34.82 -18.31
C LYS A 78 -8.66 -35.29 -17.96
N PRO A 79 -8.42 -35.77 -16.72
CA PRO A 79 -7.07 -36.12 -16.24
C PRO A 79 -6.34 -37.15 -17.12
N ASP A 80 -7.06 -38.07 -17.76
CA ASP A 80 -6.48 -39.06 -18.66
C ASP A 80 -5.86 -38.42 -19.92
N GLU A 81 -6.48 -37.36 -20.44
CA GLU A 81 -6.03 -36.64 -21.63
C GLU A 81 -4.78 -35.82 -21.31
N VAL A 82 -4.82 -35.04 -20.23
CA VAL A 82 -3.66 -34.22 -19.84
C VAL A 82 -2.45 -35.06 -19.48
N ALA A 83 -2.65 -36.21 -18.80
CA ALA A 83 -1.56 -37.07 -18.39
C ALA A 83 -0.83 -37.63 -19.62
N ARG A 84 -1.56 -37.96 -20.69
CA ARG A 84 -0.98 -38.39 -21.97
C ARG A 84 -0.26 -37.26 -22.69
N GLU A 85 -0.84 -36.07 -22.73
CA GLU A 85 -0.22 -34.91 -23.40
C GLU A 85 1.08 -34.50 -22.72
N LEU A 86 1.09 -34.35 -21.40
CA LEU A 86 2.27 -33.99 -20.62
C LEU A 86 3.35 -35.07 -20.75
N ALA A 87 2.98 -36.35 -20.69
CA ALA A 87 3.86 -37.48 -20.92
C ALA A 87 4.52 -37.45 -22.31
N GLN A 88 3.73 -37.20 -23.35
CA GLN A 88 4.24 -37.15 -24.73
C GLN A 88 5.13 -35.93 -24.93
N ARG A 89 4.71 -34.75 -24.46
CA ARG A 89 5.50 -33.52 -24.60
C ARG A 89 6.83 -33.63 -23.87
N LEU A 90 6.82 -34.16 -22.65
CA LEU A 90 8.05 -34.37 -21.88
C LEU A 90 9.02 -35.31 -22.61
N ARG A 91 8.52 -36.40 -23.20
CA ARG A 91 9.33 -37.31 -24.03
C ARG A 91 9.95 -36.60 -25.22
N ASP A 92 9.16 -35.84 -25.96
CA ASP A 92 9.64 -35.15 -27.17
C ASP A 92 10.73 -34.13 -26.82
N LYS A 93 10.58 -33.42 -25.69
CA LYS A 93 11.54 -32.43 -25.21
C LYS A 93 12.82 -33.03 -24.65
N ILE A 94 12.71 -34.21 -24.03
CA ILE A 94 13.88 -35.03 -23.68
C ILE A 94 14.65 -35.45 -24.94
N GLN A 95 13.96 -35.92 -25.99
CA GLN A 95 14.61 -36.32 -27.25
C GLN A 95 15.25 -35.15 -27.99
N GLN A 96 14.70 -33.95 -27.85
CA GLN A 96 15.25 -32.71 -28.40
C GLN A 96 16.41 -32.14 -27.56
N GLU A 97 16.76 -32.78 -26.44
CA GLU A 97 17.73 -32.30 -25.45
C GLU A 97 17.39 -30.89 -24.91
N ASP A 98 16.11 -30.54 -24.88
CA ASP A 98 15.61 -29.22 -24.45
C ASP A 98 15.49 -29.18 -22.92
N VAL A 99 16.63 -29.03 -22.25
CA VAL A 99 16.75 -29.10 -20.79
C VAL A 99 15.84 -28.08 -20.08
N GLY A 100 15.72 -26.87 -20.62
CA GLY A 100 14.90 -25.81 -20.03
C GLY A 100 13.43 -26.19 -20.04
N GLU A 101 12.95 -26.69 -21.17
CA GLU A 101 11.57 -27.11 -21.32
C GLU A 101 11.25 -28.38 -20.53
N VAL A 102 12.20 -29.32 -20.42
CA VAL A 102 12.05 -30.50 -19.55
C VAL A 102 11.85 -30.06 -18.10
N LEU A 103 12.64 -29.10 -17.61
CA LEU A 103 12.47 -28.56 -16.25
C LEU A 103 11.14 -27.82 -16.08
N ARG A 104 10.73 -27.00 -17.07
CA ARG A 104 9.42 -26.31 -17.05
C ARG A 104 8.26 -27.31 -16.95
N LEU A 105 8.24 -28.31 -17.83
CA LEU A 105 7.20 -29.34 -17.86
C LEU A 105 7.18 -30.19 -16.58
N THR A 106 8.35 -30.54 -16.03
CA THR A 106 8.41 -31.27 -14.74
C THR A 106 7.83 -30.45 -13.58
N SER A 107 8.12 -29.14 -13.55
CA SER A 107 7.55 -28.24 -12.56
C SER A 107 6.04 -28.09 -12.72
N LEU A 108 5.54 -28.03 -13.96
CA LEU A 108 4.13 -27.94 -14.23
C LEU A 108 3.38 -29.19 -13.76
N VAL A 109 3.90 -30.38 -14.08
CA VAL A 109 3.30 -31.66 -13.64
C VAL A 109 3.20 -31.74 -12.12
N GLU A 110 4.18 -31.23 -11.37
CA GLU A 110 4.09 -31.14 -9.90
C GLU A 110 2.95 -30.23 -9.42
N THR A 111 2.68 -29.12 -10.11
CA THR A 111 1.56 -28.22 -9.75
C THR A 111 0.19 -28.86 -9.99
N LEU A 112 0.15 -29.92 -10.82
CA LEU A 112 -1.03 -30.71 -11.17
C LEU A 112 -1.07 -32.06 -10.40
N ALA A 113 -0.20 -32.24 -9.40
CA ALA A 113 -0.06 -33.53 -8.72
C ALA A 113 -1.37 -34.05 -8.12
N GLN A 114 -2.16 -33.19 -7.49
CA GLN A 114 -3.39 -33.61 -6.83
C GLN A 114 -4.45 -34.18 -7.79
N PRO A 115 -4.89 -33.47 -8.86
CA PRO A 115 -5.86 -34.04 -9.80
C PRO A 115 -5.34 -35.30 -10.50
N LEU A 116 -4.03 -35.38 -10.76
CA LEU A 116 -3.42 -36.56 -11.36
C LEU A 116 -3.40 -37.78 -10.41
N VAL A 117 -3.08 -37.59 -9.13
CA VAL A 117 -3.14 -38.65 -8.11
C VAL A 117 -4.57 -39.12 -7.89
N GLU A 118 -5.52 -38.20 -7.77
CA GLU A 118 -6.95 -38.53 -7.61
C GLU A 118 -7.47 -39.36 -8.79
N ALA A 119 -6.92 -39.16 -9.99
CA ALA A 119 -7.22 -39.95 -11.19
C ALA A 119 -6.34 -41.21 -11.37
N GLY A 120 -5.43 -41.50 -10.45
CA GLY A 120 -4.59 -42.72 -10.47
C GLY A 120 -3.27 -42.62 -11.24
N PHE A 121 -2.84 -41.43 -11.64
CA PHE A 121 -1.60 -41.18 -12.38
C PHE A 121 -0.38 -40.89 -11.49
N GLU A 122 -0.37 -41.36 -10.24
CA GLU A 122 0.80 -41.23 -9.35
C GLU A 122 2.14 -41.74 -9.95
N PRO A 123 2.17 -42.82 -10.78
CA PRO A 123 3.41 -43.24 -11.43
C PRO A 123 4.06 -42.16 -12.31
N LEU A 124 3.26 -41.31 -12.97
CA LEU A 124 3.78 -40.21 -13.80
C LEU A 124 4.56 -39.20 -12.95
N LEU A 125 4.09 -38.90 -11.74
CA LEU A 125 4.76 -37.98 -10.82
C LEU A 125 6.09 -38.55 -10.32
N VAL A 126 6.13 -39.84 -10.00
CA VAL A 126 7.37 -40.52 -9.59
C VAL A 126 8.42 -40.44 -10.70
N ASP A 127 8.01 -40.67 -11.95
CA ASP A 127 8.91 -40.61 -13.11
C ASP A 127 9.39 -39.17 -13.38
N VAL A 128 8.51 -38.18 -13.29
CA VAL A 128 8.85 -36.76 -13.47
C VAL A 128 9.83 -36.26 -12.40
N ARG A 129 9.65 -36.66 -11.13
CA ARG A 129 10.58 -36.32 -10.03
C ARG A 129 11.98 -36.88 -10.28
N ARG A 130 12.05 -38.13 -10.75
CA ARG A 130 13.31 -38.78 -11.10
C ARG A 130 14.00 -38.05 -12.25
N ILE A 131 13.26 -37.72 -13.31
CA ILE A 131 13.78 -36.95 -14.46
C ILE A 131 14.30 -35.58 -14.01
N ALA A 132 13.54 -34.84 -13.20
CA ALA A 132 13.97 -33.54 -12.69
C ALA A 132 15.25 -33.63 -11.83
N SER A 133 15.40 -34.68 -11.03
CA SER A 133 16.62 -34.94 -10.25
C SER A 133 17.83 -35.20 -11.15
N GLU A 134 17.67 -36.06 -12.15
CA GLU A 134 18.75 -36.44 -13.07
C GLU A 134 19.24 -35.27 -13.94
N VAL A 135 18.32 -34.41 -14.37
CA VAL A 135 18.64 -33.20 -15.15
C VAL A 135 19.40 -32.17 -14.31
N ARG A 136 19.00 -31.98 -13.04
CA ARG A 136 19.66 -31.04 -12.11
C ARG A 136 21.09 -31.47 -11.75
N GLU A 137 21.35 -32.77 -11.66
CA GLU A 137 22.67 -33.30 -11.27
C GLU A 137 23.70 -33.27 -12.43
N ASN A 138 23.26 -33.42 -13.69
CA ASN A 138 24.18 -33.63 -14.82
C ASN A 138 24.36 -32.44 -15.76
N PHE A 139 23.60 -31.33 -15.63
CA PHE A 139 23.64 -30.14 -16.49
C PHE A 139 23.56 -30.40 -18.02
N LYS A 140 23.24 -31.64 -18.42
CA LYS A 140 23.02 -32.13 -19.79
C LYS A 140 21.80 -33.04 -19.75
N ALA A 141 21.09 -33.15 -20.88
CA ALA A 141 20.01 -34.11 -21.02
C ALA A 141 20.50 -35.53 -20.60
N PRO A 142 19.69 -36.32 -19.86
CA PRO A 142 20.15 -37.61 -19.35
C PRO A 142 20.55 -38.55 -20.50
N GLN A 143 21.51 -39.47 -20.27
CA GLN A 143 21.98 -40.41 -21.29
C GLN A 143 20.83 -41.35 -21.76
N GLU A 144 20.68 -41.48 -23.08
CA GLU A 144 19.62 -42.19 -23.83
C GLU A 144 19.15 -43.53 -23.22
N GLU A 145 20.04 -44.30 -22.59
CA GLU A 145 19.77 -45.68 -22.15
C GLU A 145 18.84 -45.80 -20.92
N ASN A 146 18.84 -44.84 -19.97
CA ASN A 146 17.94 -44.87 -18.79
C ASN A 146 16.58 -44.20 -19.04
N LEU A 147 16.52 -43.32 -20.05
CA LEU A 147 15.31 -42.59 -20.42
C LEU A 147 14.40 -43.38 -21.35
N LEU A 148 14.93 -44.21 -22.25
CA LEU A 148 14.10 -45.10 -23.06
C LEU A 148 13.30 -46.07 -22.19
N GLU A 149 13.86 -46.58 -21.09
CA GLU A 149 13.14 -47.47 -20.18
C GLU A 149 12.04 -46.74 -19.40
N SER A 150 12.28 -45.48 -19.02
CA SER A 150 11.34 -44.64 -18.26
C SER A 150 10.25 -44.02 -19.16
N ALA A 151 10.61 -43.55 -20.34
CA ALA A 151 9.69 -43.12 -21.39
C ALA A 151 8.88 -44.30 -21.95
N SER A 152 9.41 -45.53 -21.95
CA SER A 152 8.63 -46.74 -22.26
C SER A 152 7.61 -47.06 -21.17
N ARG A 153 7.91 -46.81 -19.88
CA ARG A 153 6.94 -46.91 -18.78
C ARG A 153 5.83 -45.86 -18.89
N ILE A 154 6.19 -44.62 -19.24
CA ILE A 154 5.24 -43.54 -19.54
C ILE A 154 4.36 -43.87 -20.77
N LEU A 155 4.92 -44.53 -21.80
CA LEU A 155 4.16 -45.05 -22.95
C LEU A 155 3.17 -46.15 -22.55
N HIS A 156 3.57 -47.04 -21.64
CA HIS A 156 2.71 -48.14 -21.20
C HIS A 156 1.47 -47.67 -20.43
N ILE A 157 1.55 -46.49 -19.79
CA ILE A 157 0.40 -45.81 -19.18
C ILE A 157 -0.51 -45.21 -20.28
N SER A 158 0.05 -44.73 -21.39
CA SER A 158 -0.71 -44.15 -22.51
C SER A 158 -1.40 -45.19 -23.42
N GLU A 159 -0.88 -46.41 -23.49
CA GLU A 159 -1.39 -47.47 -24.39
C GLU A 159 -2.64 -48.21 -23.87
N GLN A 160 -3.12 -47.92 -22.67
CA GLN A 160 -4.30 -48.58 -22.09
C GLN A 160 -5.65 -47.85 -22.28
N ILE A 161 -5.69 -46.73 -23.02
CA ILE A 161 -6.93 -45.94 -23.14
C ILE A 161 -7.18 -45.57 -24.62
N GLU A 162 -8.30 -46.07 -25.17
CA GLU A 162 -8.69 -45.92 -26.58
C GLU A 162 -9.07 -44.47 -26.97
N ILE A 163 -8.74 -44.13 -28.23
CA ILE A 163 -8.78 -42.81 -28.87
C ILE A 163 -10.18 -42.46 -29.42
N ASN A 164 -10.56 -41.18 -29.41
CA ASN A 164 -11.43 -40.60 -30.46
C ASN A 164 -11.04 -39.15 -30.83
N GLN A 165 -11.27 -38.83 -32.12
CA GLN A 165 -10.63 -37.80 -32.94
C GLN A 165 -11.32 -36.42 -32.92
N PHE A 166 -10.54 -35.33 -32.72
CA PHE A 166 -10.72 -33.92 -33.14
C PHE A 166 -9.41 -33.25 -32.67
N ASP A 167 -8.51 -32.67 -33.47
CA ASP A 167 -8.67 -31.40 -34.15
C ASP A 167 -7.47 -31.10 -35.06
N ARG A 168 -7.77 -30.68 -36.29
CA ARG A 168 -6.78 -30.25 -37.30
C ARG A 168 -7.16 -28.89 -37.89
N PHE A 169 -7.72 -27.99 -37.09
CA PHE A 169 -8.46 -26.81 -37.59
C PHE A 169 -7.84 -25.43 -37.26
N ILE A 170 -6.82 -25.33 -36.39
CA ILE A 170 -6.42 -24.02 -35.81
C ILE A 170 -5.33 -23.26 -36.60
N TYR A 171 -4.63 -23.87 -37.56
CA TYR A 171 -3.34 -23.32 -38.04
C TYR A 171 -3.36 -22.19 -39.11
N ASP A 172 -4.51 -21.79 -39.66
CA ASP A 172 -4.51 -20.98 -40.91
C ASP A 172 -5.05 -19.51 -40.80
N TYR A 173 -5.32 -18.95 -39.61
CA TYR A 173 -6.11 -17.68 -39.54
C TYR A 173 -5.38 -16.37 -39.14
N PHE A 174 -4.11 -16.35 -38.73
CA PHE A 174 -3.52 -15.12 -38.14
C PHE A 174 -2.17 -14.68 -38.72
N ALA A 175 -2.14 -14.36 -40.02
CA ALA A 175 -1.05 -13.60 -40.62
C ALA A 175 -1.65 -12.41 -41.39
N ASP A 176 -1.57 -11.19 -40.83
CA ASP A 176 -1.51 -9.87 -41.52
C ASP A 176 -2.27 -8.74 -40.77
N VAL A 177 -1.63 -7.98 -39.86
CA VAL A 177 -2.00 -6.57 -39.56
C VAL A 177 -0.78 -5.74 -39.05
N ASP A 178 -0.63 -4.51 -39.56
CA ASP A 178 0.46 -3.52 -39.35
C ASP A 178 0.36 -2.74 -37.99
N PRO A 179 1.45 -2.54 -37.20
CA PRO A 179 1.38 -2.07 -35.81
C PRO A 179 1.22 -0.55 -35.56
N LEU A 180 1.19 0.30 -36.59
CA LEU A 180 1.30 1.76 -36.40
C LEU A 180 -0.01 2.56 -36.38
N SER A 181 -1.18 1.93 -36.28
CA SER A 181 -2.46 2.61 -36.58
C SER A 181 -3.32 3.09 -35.40
N TRP A 182 -2.98 2.88 -34.12
CA TRP A 182 -4.00 2.94 -33.05
C TRP A 182 -3.73 3.82 -31.82
N MET A 183 -2.97 4.91 -31.89
CA MET A 183 -2.94 5.87 -30.75
C MET A 183 -4.31 6.54 -30.51
N PRO A 184 -4.97 6.37 -29.34
CA PRO A 184 -6.08 7.24 -28.95
C PRO A 184 -5.51 8.44 -28.18
N VAL A 185 -5.63 9.63 -28.78
CA VAL A 185 -5.46 10.90 -28.07
C VAL A 185 -6.67 11.08 -27.15
N ASN A 186 -6.49 10.96 -25.83
CA ASN A 186 -7.56 11.25 -24.88
C ASN A 186 -7.62 12.79 -24.67
N PRO A 187 -8.63 13.52 -25.17
CA PRO A 187 -8.55 14.99 -25.28
C PRO A 187 -8.89 15.78 -24.01
N THR A 188 -9.04 15.13 -22.84
CA THR A 188 -9.66 15.78 -21.66
C THR A 188 -8.71 16.30 -20.60
N ILE A 189 -7.40 16.37 -20.83
CA ILE A 189 -6.45 17.11 -19.95
C ILE A 189 -6.09 18.45 -20.59
N ALA A 190 -7.10 19.22 -20.97
CA ALA A 190 -6.95 20.62 -21.36
C ALA A 190 -7.86 21.48 -20.49
N LYS A 191 -7.49 21.66 -19.22
CA LYS A 191 -7.95 22.81 -18.43
C LYS A 191 -7.07 23.02 -17.19
N TYR A 192 -6.35 24.14 -17.24
CA TYR A 192 -5.47 24.75 -16.24
C TYR A 192 -4.02 24.24 -16.20
N ASN A 193 -3.13 25.10 -16.70
CA ASN A 193 -1.66 25.01 -16.68
C ASN A 193 -1.13 25.29 -15.26
N MET A 194 -1.66 24.61 -14.25
CA MET A 194 -1.22 24.74 -12.86
C MET A 194 -0.11 23.73 -12.57
N PRO A 195 0.97 24.14 -11.89
CA PRO A 195 2.03 23.23 -11.51
C PRO A 195 1.50 22.19 -10.51
N ARG A 196 2.10 21.01 -10.49
CA ARG A 196 1.70 19.88 -9.64
C ARG A 196 2.72 19.63 -8.54
N LEU A 197 2.22 19.29 -7.36
CA LEU A 197 2.99 18.58 -6.34
C LEU A 197 2.72 17.09 -6.52
N VAL A 198 3.65 16.36 -7.12
CA VAL A 198 3.52 14.93 -7.43
C VAL A 198 4.14 14.11 -6.30
N ILE A 199 3.36 13.25 -5.68
CA ILE A 199 3.78 12.40 -4.55
C ILE A 199 3.82 10.95 -5.03
N THR A 200 5.01 10.36 -5.09
CA THR A 200 5.24 9.00 -5.61
C THR A 200 5.89 8.14 -4.52
N PRO A 201 5.20 7.13 -3.96
CA PRO A 201 5.83 6.12 -3.14
C PRO A 201 6.79 5.28 -3.98
N ILE A 202 7.90 4.85 -3.36
CA ILE A 202 8.93 4.05 -4.01
C ILE A 202 8.75 2.57 -3.67
N GLY A 203 8.80 1.72 -4.70
CA GLY A 203 8.77 0.28 -4.61
C GLY A 203 10.16 -0.33 -4.83
N THR A 204 10.18 -1.62 -5.17
CA THR A 204 11.41 -2.36 -5.47
C THR A 204 11.64 -2.59 -6.97
N SER A 205 10.70 -2.15 -7.81
CA SER A 205 10.62 -2.51 -9.23
C SER A 205 11.88 -2.13 -10.02
N LEU A 206 12.53 -1.01 -9.67
CA LEU A 206 13.74 -0.56 -10.36
C LEU A 206 14.86 -1.61 -10.31
N LEU A 207 15.04 -2.28 -9.17
CA LEU A 207 16.06 -3.33 -9.02
C LEU A 207 15.53 -4.70 -9.44
N THR A 208 14.29 -5.05 -9.06
CA THR A 208 13.75 -6.38 -9.39
C THR A 208 13.57 -6.59 -10.90
N ASN A 209 13.34 -5.52 -11.67
CA ASN A 209 13.24 -5.59 -13.14
C ASN A 209 14.60 -5.76 -13.84
N GLN A 210 15.72 -5.79 -13.09
CA GLN A 210 17.06 -6.07 -13.64
C GLN A 210 17.54 -7.51 -13.36
N ILE A 211 16.71 -8.30 -12.67
CA ILE A 211 16.99 -9.69 -12.35
C ILE A 211 16.56 -10.56 -13.53
N ASP A 212 17.47 -11.37 -14.02
CA ASP A 212 17.13 -12.41 -15.00
C ASP A 212 16.56 -13.62 -14.26
N ILE A 213 15.23 -13.73 -14.19
CA ILE A 213 14.55 -14.78 -13.42
C ILE A 213 14.92 -16.20 -13.85
N SER A 214 15.42 -16.40 -15.08
CA SER A 214 15.86 -17.70 -15.57
C SER A 214 17.16 -18.17 -14.91
N PHE A 215 17.99 -17.25 -14.43
CA PHE A 215 19.32 -17.55 -13.88
C PHE A 215 19.55 -17.02 -12.46
N GLU A 216 18.81 -16.00 -12.05
CA GLU A 216 19.04 -15.19 -10.84
C GLU A 216 17.81 -15.21 -9.91
N TYR A 217 16.97 -16.24 -9.99
CA TYR A 217 15.76 -16.36 -9.16
C TYR A 217 16.04 -16.21 -7.65
N ASP A 218 17.16 -16.76 -7.17
CA ASP A 218 17.57 -16.64 -5.77
C ASP A 218 17.82 -15.19 -5.34
N TRP A 219 18.24 -14.31 -6.27
CA TRP A 219 18.46 -12.88 -5.96
C TRP A 219 17.14 -12.17 -5.68
N LEU A 220 16.06 -12.56 -6.36
CA LEU A 220 14.72 -12.02 -6.12
C LEU A 220 14.25 -12.38 -4.70
N MET A 221 14.46 -13.63 -4.30
CA MET A 221 14.12 -14.11 -2.95
C MET A 221 14.91 -13.37 -1.87
N LEU A 222 16.23 -13.23 -2.05
CA LEU A 222 17.10 -12.51 -1.11
C LEU A 222 16.71 -11.02 -0.98
N LEU A 223 16.36 -10.35 -2.09
CA LEU A 223 15.88 -8.97 -2.05
C LEU A 223 14.57 -8.85 -1.27
N TRP A 224 13.62 -9.77 -1.46
CA TRP A 224 12.37 -9.78 -0.70
C TRP A 224 12.58 -9.99 0.79
N GLU A 225 13.46 -10.93 1.17
CA GLU A 225 13.81 -11.19 2.58
C GLU A 225 14.49 -9.99 3.25
N THR A 226 15.23 -9.20 2.49
CA THR A 226 16.02 -8.05 3.01
C THR A 226 15.37 -6.69 2.80
N THR A 227 14.19 -6.61 2.16
CA THR A 227 13.50 -5.34 1.80
C THR A 227 13.27 -4.41 3.00
N ASN A 228 13.14 -4.97 4.20
CA ASN A 228 12.88 -4.24 5.44
C ASN A 228 14.13 -3.92 6.29
N LEU A 229 15.33 -4.31 5.84
CA LEU A 229 16.57 -4.08 6.58
C LEU A 229 17.14 -2.67 6.33
N LYS A 230 17.68 -2.05 7.37
CA LYS A 230 18.48 -0.82 7.25
C LYS A 230 19.89 -1.14 6.75
N ASN A 231 20.62 -0.14 6.26
CA ASN A 231 21.99 -0.34 5.71
C ASN A 231 22.89 -1.15 6.66
N ILE A 232 22.97 -0.75 7.93
CA ILE A 232 23.82 -1.42 8.92
C ILE A 232 23.39 -2.88 9.13
N GLU A 233 22.09 -3.14 9.16
CA GLU A 233 21.56 -4.50 9.37
C GLU A 233 21.77 -5.39 8.14
N LEU A 234 21.67 -4.82 6.94
CA LEU A 234 21.92 -5.52 5.69
C LEU A 234 23.40 -5.89 5.55
N GLU A 235 24.30 -4.95 5.83
CA GLU A 235 25.75 -5.18 5.80
C GLU A 235 26.20 -6.24 6.83
N ASP A 236 25.59 -6.26 8.01
CA ASP A 236 25.93 -7.22 9.08
C ASP A 236 25.37 -8.64 8.81
N ARG A 237 24.12 -8.72 8.35
CA ARG A 237 23.39 -10.00 8.25
C ARG A 237 23.45 -10.65 6.87
N HIS A 238 23.60 -9.84 5.82
CA HIS A 238 23.53 -10.25 4.41
C HIS A 238 24.55 -9.49 3.55
N PRO A 239 25.87 -9.63 3.83
CA PRO A 239 26.91 -8.91 3.08
C PRO A 239 26.94 -9.27 1.59
N ASP A 240 26.51 -10.48 1.24
CA ASP A 240 26.31 -10.97 -0.13
C ASP A 240 25.24 -10.19 -0.89
N VAL A 241 24.19 -9.72 -0.20
CA VAL A 241 23.12 -8.92 -0.81
C VAL A 241 23.61 -7.53 -1.20
N ALA A 242 24.63 -6.98 -0.55
CA ALA A 242 25.21 -5.70 -0.93
C ALA A 242 25.81 -5.74 -2.36
N ASP A 243 26.49 -6.83 -2.71
CA ASP A 243 27.08 -7.04 -4.04
C ASP A 243 25.99 -7.24 -5.12
N ILE A 244 24.90 -7.93 -4.76
CA ILE A 244 23.71 -8.08 -5.62
C ILE A 244 23.09 -6.70 -5.89
N ILE A 245 22.84 -5.90 -4.85
CA ILE A 245 22.29 -4.55 -4.98
C ILE A 245 23.19 -3.68 -5.84
N HIS A 246 24.52 -3.77 -5.66
CA HIS A 246 25.47 -3.04 -6.49
C HIS A 246 25.34 -3.40 -7.97
N THR A 247 25.30 -4.69 -8.29
CA THR A 247 25.16 -5.19 -9.65
C THR A 247 23.85 -4.74 -10.29
N LEU A 248 22.73 -4.88 -9.58
CA LEU A 248 21.41 -4.47 -10.08
C LEU A 248 21.30 -2.95 -10.25
N LYS A 249 21.95 -2.17 -9.37
CA LYS A 249 22.07 -0.72 -9.51
C LYS A 249 22.79 -0.35 -10.80
N GLU A 250 23.92 -0.99 -11.11
CA GLU A 250 24.66 -0.71 -12.35
C GLU A 250 23.81 -1.02 -13.59
N ARG A 251 23.14 -2.18 -13.61
CA ARG A 251 22.22 -2.56 -14.70
C ARG A 251 21.09 -1.56 -14.86
N ALA A 252 20.47 -1.13 -13.77
CA ALA A 252 19.39 -0.13 -13.78
C ALA A 252 19.88 1.21 -14.35
N ILE A 253 21.01 1.72 -13.87
CA ILE A 253 21.58 2.99 -14.37
C ILE A 253 21.93 2.89 -15.86
N GLN A 254 22.52 1.78 -16.29
CA GLN A 254 22.83 1.54 -17.69
C GLN A 254 21.56 1.55 -18.54
N LYS A 255 20.51 0.83 -18.13
CA LYS A 255 19.21 0.82 -18.81
C LYS A 255 18.57 2.20 -18.90
N LEU A 256 18.74 3.04 -17.88
CA LEU A 256 18.21 4.42 -17.85
C LEU A 256 18.99 5.39 -18.77
N ASN A 257 20.30 5.21 -18.89
CA ASN A 257 21.15 6.09 -19.69
C ASN A 257 21.20 5.70 -21.16
N ASP A 258 21.32 4.41 -21.43
CA ASP A 258 21.60 3.86 -22.77
C ASP A 258 20.33 3.33 -23.45
N GLY A 259 19.28 3.04 -22.68
CA GLY A 259 18.03 2.49 -23.17
C GLY A 259 17.23 3.48 -24.02
N ASN A 260 16.43 2.94 -24.93
CA ASN A 260 15.42 3.76 -25.64
C ASN A 260 14.28 4.15 -24.68
N ILE A 261 13.35 5.00 -25.12
CA ILE A 261 12.26 5.48 -24.24
C ILE A 261 11.39 4.34 -23.68
N LEU A 262 11.24 3.21 -24.40
CA LEU A 262 10.51 2.05 -23.91
C LEU A 262 11.30 1.32 -22.83
N ASP A 263 12.62 1.16 -23.02
CA ASP A 263 13.50 0.53 -22.03
C ASP A 263 13.54 1.33 -20.73
N VAL A 264 13.65 2.66 -20.84
CA VAL A 264 13.61 3.60 -19.71
C VAL A 264 12.29 3.49 -18.95
N ARG A 265 11.16 3.46 -19.67
CA ARG A 265 9.83 3.33 -19.06
C ARG A 265 9.61 1.98 -18.37
N ARG A 266 10.24 0.92 -18.87
CA ARG A 266 10.20 -0.43 -18.29
C ARG A 266 11.23 -0.65 -17.19
N ALA A 267 12.13 0.31 -16.96
CA ALA A 267 13.15 0.18 -15.93
C ALA A 267 12.51 0.12 -14.53
N SER A 268 11.48 0.93 -14.27
CA SER A 268 10.70 0.88 -13.02
C SER A 268 9.28 1.41 -13.23
N THR A 269 8.38 1.02 -12.32
CA THR A 269 6.98 1.46 -12.34
C THR A 269 6.85 2.96 -12.04
N GLU A 270 7.71 3.51 -11.17
CA GLU A 270 7.79 4.95 -10.86
C GLU A 270 8.14 5.77 -12.11
N ILE A 271 9.18 5.34 -12.83
CA ILE A 271 9.66 6.05 -14.03
C ILE A 271 8.62 5.92 -15.13
N GLY A 272 8.05 4.73 -15.32
CA GLY A 272 6.93 4.51 -16.24
C GLY A 272 5.75 5.47 -15.97
N ALA A 273 5.37 5.65 -14.69
CA ALA A 273 4.32 6.57 -14.23
C ALA A 273 4.62 8.03 -14.52
N ILE A 274 5.84 8.47 -14.22
CA ILE A 274 6.24 9.85 -14.45
C ILE A 274 6.29 10.16 -15.96
N TYR A 275 6.81 9.24 -16.78
CA TYR A 275 6.76 9.40 -18.23
C TYR A 275 5.33 9.41 -18.77
N ALA A 276 4.44 8.55 -18.27
CA ALA A 276 3.04 8.52 -18.68
C ALA A 276 2.32 9.83 -18.32
N LEU A 277 2.56 10.36 -17.11
CA LEU A 277 2.00 11.64 -16.65
C LEU A 277 2.34 12.80 -17.59
N TYR A 278 3.53 12.80 -18.17
CA TYR A 278 4.01 13.82 -19.10
C TYR A 278 3.94 13.40 -20.57
N GLN A 279 3.19 12.33 -20.90
CA GLN A 279 2.99 11.85 -22.27
C GLN A 279 4.32 11.62 -23.02
N GLY A 280 5.34 11.13 -22.32
CA GLY A 280 6.67 10.88 -22.85
C GLY A 280 7.59 12.11 -22.94
N ASN A 281 7.10 13.31 -22.64
CA ASN A 281 7.87 14.55 -22.73
C ASN A 281 8.02 15.23 -21.35
N LEU A 282 9.09 14.88 -20.63
CA LEU A 282 9.38 15.39 -19.28
C LEU A 282 9.55 16.91 -19.20
N GLU A 283 9.78 17.62 -20.31
CA GLU A 283 9.82 19.09 -20.32
C GLU A 283 8.54 19.72 -19.78
N GLN A 284 7.40 19.03 -19.93
CA GLN A 284 6.11 19.46 -19.40
C GLN A 284 6.08 19.49 -17.86
N GLY A 285 6.98 18.77 -17.19
CA GLY A 285 7.07 18.67 -15.74
C GLY A 285 8.03 19.65 -15.06
N LYS A 286 8.69 20.56 -15.80
CA LYS A 286 9.71 21.46 -15.24
C LYS A 286 9.21 22.40 -14.13
N GLN A 287 7.91 22.68 -14.11
CA GLN A 287 7.27 23.50 -13.08
C GLN A 287 6.67 22.66 -11.94
N ASP A 288 6.62 21.34 -12.11
CA ASP A 288 6.12 20.42 -11.11
C ASP A 288 7.20 20.13 -10.07
N VAL A 289 6.78 19.83 -8.84
CA VAL A 289 7.64 19.37 -7.76
C VAL A 289 7.30 17.91 -7.48
N HIS A 290 8.30 17.04 -7.48
CA HIS A 290 8.14 15.62 -7.21
C HIS A 290 8.71 15.28 -5.83
N PHE A 291 7.91 14.64 -4.99
CA PHE A 291 8.38 13.98 -3.78
C PHE A 291 8.33 12.46 -3.96
N LEU A 292 9.49 11.83 -3.84
CA LEU A 292 9.64 10.39 -3.74
C LEU A 292 9.53 9.98 -2.27
N ILE A 293 8.55 9.14 -1.93
CA ILE A 293 8.33 8.66 -0.56
C ILE A 293 9.03 7.32 -0.40
N ALA A 294 10.17 7.32 0.28
CA ALA A 294 11.01 6.14 0.48
C ALA A 294 10.89 5.62 1.92
N SER A 295 10.96 4.31 2.11
CA SER A 295 11.18 3.72 3.44
C SER A 295 12.61 3.95 3.90
N ASP A 296 12.86 3.89 5.21
CA ASP A 296 14.22 4.05 5.75
C ASP A 296 15.09 2.78 5.65
N THR A 297 14.83 1.98 4.62
CA THR A 297 15.48 0.71 4.33
C THR A 297 16.58 0.89 3.28
N ALA A 298 17.55 -0.02 3.29
CA ALA A 298 18.72 0.04 2.41
C ALA A 298 18.32 0.08 0.93
N ILE A 299 17.48 -0.87 0.53
CA ILE A 299 17.02 -1.05 -0.85
C ILE A 299 16.19 0.17 -1.31
N SER A 300 15.27 0.65 -0.49
CA SER A 300 14.43 1.81 -0.86
C SER A 300 15.26 3.09 -1.00
N THR A 301 16.25 3.28 -0.12
CA THR A 301 17.18 4.41 -0.20
C THR A 301 17.99 4.37 -1.50
N VAL A 302 18.50 3.20 -1.90
CA VAL A 302 19.24 3.05 -3.17
C VAL A 302 18.35 3.41 -4.36
N ILE A 303 17.13 2.88 -4.42
CA ILE A 303 16.19 3.10 -5.52
C ILE A 303 15.79 4.58 -5.61
N ALA A 304 15.41 5.19 -4.49
CA ALA A 304 14.99 6.59 -4.44
C ALA A 304 16.08 7.54 -4.96
N ASN A 305 17.35 7.30 -4.60
CA ASN A 305 18.48 8.08 -5.08
C ASN A 305 18.67 7.92 -6.60
N ILE A 306 18.61 6.69 -7.13
CA ILE A 306 18.76 6.46 -8.58
C ILE A 306 17.67 7.19 -9.38
N ILE A 307 16.41 7.10 -8.92
CA ILE A 307 15.28 7.78 -9.57
C ILE A 307 15.43 9.30 -9.47
N GLN A 308 15.79 9.82 -8.29
CA GLN A 308 16.04 11.25 -8.11
C GLN A 308 17.12 11.76 -9.06
N ASP A 309 18.30 11.12 -9.06
CA ASP A 309 19.44 11.51 -9.89
C ASP A 309 19.07 11.51 -11.38
N PHE A 310 18.37 10.45 -11.83
CA PHE A 310 17.94 10.33 -13.21
C PHE A 310 16.97 11.46 -13.61
N LEU A 311 15.92 11.70 -12.82
CA LEU A 311 14.89 12.70 -13.15
C LEU A 311 15.39 14.14 -13.02
N VAL A 312 16.24 14.42 -12.02
CA VAL A 312 16.94 15.71 -11.89
C VAL A 312 17.87 15.93 -13.09
N GLY A 313 18.58 14.89 -13.53
CA GLY A 313 19.37 14.92 -14.76
C GLY A 313 18.56 15.23 -16.03
N ARG A 314 17.24 14.97 -16.01
CA ARG A 314 16.29 15.34 -17.08
C ARG A 314 15.59 16.69 -16.83
N GLY A 315 16.00 17.44 -15.82
CA GLY A 315 15.54 18.81 -15.55
C GLY A 315 14.27 18.92 -14.71
N LEU A 316 13.82 17.84 -14.04
CA LEU A 316 12.70 17.88 -13.10
C LEU A 316 13.16 18.30 -11.68
N ASN A 317 12.25 18.87 -10.90
CA ASN A 317 12.48 19.17 -9.49
C ASN A 317 12.04 17.99 -8.62
N VAL A 318 13.00 17.20 -8.12
CA VAL A 318 12.73 15.96 -7.38
C VAL A 318 13.40 15.96 -6.02
N GLN A 319 12.63 15.62 -4.99
CA GLN A 319 13.05 15.52 -3.59
C GLN A 319 12.68 14.16 -3.03
N ILE A 320 13.49 13.65 -2.09
CA ILE A 320 13.19 12.42 -1.35
C ILE A 320 12.65 12.82 0.02
N TYR A 321 11.51 12.27 0.39
CA TYR A 321 11.00 12.29 1.76
C TYR A 321 11.04 10.87 2.32
N GLN A 322 11.67 10.73 3.50
CA GLN A 322 11.90 9.45 4.14
C GLN A 322 11.39 9.55 5.59
N PRO A 323 10.16 9.07 5.88
CA PRO A 323 9.64 9.07 7.24
C PRO A 323 10.42 8.11 8.14
N THR A 324 10.53 8.42 9.43
CA THR A 324 11.41 7.68 10.34
C THR A 324 10.80 6.33 10.71
N GLY A 325 11.58 5.24 10.60
CA GLY A 325 11.10 3.90 10.95
C GLY A 325 10.00 3.37 10.04
N PHE A 326 9.74 4.04 8.91
CA PHE A 326 8.70 3.67 7.97
C PHE A 326 9.10 2.40 7.21
N SER A 327 8.58 1.26 7.65
CA SER A 327 8.81 -0.05 7.04
C SER A 327 7.59 -0.94 7.18
N THR A 328 7.55 -2.05 6.44
CA THR A 328 6.51 -3.08 6.58
C THR A 328 6.96 -4.22 7.49
N ALA A 329 8.03 -4.03 8.28
CA ALA A 329 8.61 -5.04 9.16
C ALA A 329 7.67 -5.44 10.33
N SER A 330 6.87 -4.50 10.82
CA SER A 330 5.90 -4.72 11.89
C SER A 330 4.74 -3.73 11.78
N SER A 331 3.60 -4.07 12.39
CA SER A 331 2.44 -3.16 12.45
C SER A 331 2.77 -1.84 13.17
N GLU A 332 3.64 -1.88 14.18
CA GLU A 332 4.07 -0.70 14.93
C GLU A 332 4.92 0.23 14.07
N ALA A 333 5.94 -0.31 13.39
CA ALA A 333 6.81 0.46 12.49
C ALA A 333 6.01 1.05 11.32
N PHE A 334 5.11 0.25 10.73
CA PHE A 334 4.23 0.70 9.66
C PHE A 334 3.32 1.84 10.11
N ASN A 335 2.62 1.67 11.23
CA ASN A 335 1.71 2.70 11.76
C ASN A 335 2.45 3.98 12.11
N HIS A 336 3.65 3.88 12.71
CA HIS A 336 4.45 5.06 13.07
C HIS A 336 4.93 5.84 11.83
N GLY A 337 5.45 5.17 10.81
CA GLY A 337 5.89 5.87 9.60
C GLY A 337 4.73 6.40 8.75
N ALA A 338 3.60 5.70 8.75
CA ALA A 338 2.35 6.14 8.13
C ALA A 338 1.81 7.43 8.79
N ASP A 339 1.89 7.47 10.11
CA ASP A 339 1.57 8.62 10.94
C ASP A 339 2.49 9.83 10.68
N ASP A 340 3.81 9.61 10.56
CA ASP A 340 4.78 10.65 10.18
C ASP A 340 4.50 11.21 8.77
N LEU A 341 4.11 10.34 7.84
CA LEU A 341 3.71 10.74 6.48
C LEU A 341 2.47 11.63 6.49
N LEU A 342 1.44 11.29 7.29
CA LEU A 342 0.26 12.13 7.47
C LEU A 342 0.61 13.52 8.01
N LEU A 343 1.42 13.57 9.06
CA LEU A 343 1.83 14.83 9.68
C LEU A 343 2.61 15.70 8.69
N TRP A 344 3.51 15.10 7.91
CA TRP A 344 4.24 15.79 6.87
C TRP A 344 3.32 16.36 5.78
N LEU A 345 2.35 15.58 5.31
CA LEU A 345 1.35 16.02 4.32
C LEU A 345 0.47 17.16 4.83
N ASP A 346 0.03 17.09 6.09
CA ASP A 346 -0.82 18.12 6.72
C ASP A 346 -0.09 19.46 6.81
N ASN A 347 1.24 19.44 7.00
CA ASN A 347 2.06 20.65 7.00
C ASN A 347 2.43 21.12 5.59
N LEU A 348 2.70 20.19 4.65
CA LEU A 348 3.17 20.50 3.31
C LEU A 348 2.05 20.98 2.38
N ALA A 349 0.98 20.19 2.26
CA ALA A 349 -0.03 20.36 1.22
C ALA A 349 -0.75 21.72 1.26
N PRO A 350 -1.10 22.31 2.43
CA PRO A 350 -1.73 23.63 2.48
C PRO A 350 -0.87 24.72 1.83
N SER A 351 0.44 24.76 2.12
CA SER A 351 1.35 25.77 1.60
C SER A 351 1.48 25.72 0.06
N TYR A 352 1.51 24.51 -0.51
CA TYR A 352 1.56 24.30 -1.96
C TYR A 352 0.24 24.70 -2.62
N ARG A 353 -0.90 24.35 -2.02
CA ARG A 353 -2.22 24.78 -2.52
C ARG A 353 -2.37 26.30 -2.51
N GLU A 354 -1.95 26.97 -1.43
CA GLU A 354 -1.94 28.43 -1.34
C GLU A 354 -1.04 29.07 -2.41
N SER A 355 0.02 28.36 -2.82
CA SER A 355 0.94 28.75 -3.90
C SER A 355 0.43 28.36 -5.30
N GLY A 356 -0.79 27.82 -5.42
CA GLY A 356 -1.41 27.50 -6.71
C GLY A 356 -1.06 26.12 -7.28
N TYR A 357 -0.45 25.24 -6.49
CA TYR A 357 -0.16 23.87 -6.92
C TYR A 357 -1.38 22.96 -6.77
N ARG A 358 -1.50 22.01 -7.69
CA ARG A 358 -2.42 20.88 -7.60
C ARG A 358 -1.69 19.68 -6.97
N ILE A 359 -2.27 19.06 -5.95
CA ILE A 359 -1.67 17.91 -5.27
C ILE A 359 -2.04 16.63 -6.02
N SER A 360 -1.04 15.94 -6.59
CA SER A 360 -1.20 14.73 -7.39
C SER A 360 -0.53 13.53 -6.71
N PHE A 361 -1.29 12.49 -6.40
CA PHE A 361 -0.77 11.25 -5.83
C PHE A 361 -0.56 10.25 -6.95
N ASN A 362 0.70 9.84 -7.16
CA ASN A 362 1.05 8.75 -8.05
C ASN A 362 1.03 7.44 -7.28
N LEU A 363 0.01 6.63 -7.52
CA LEU A 363 -0.28 5.45 -6.72
C LEU A 363 0.24 4.15 -7.34
N VAL A 364 1.14 4.24 -8.34
CA VAL A 364 1.61 3.10 -9.14
C VAL A 364 2.68 2.26 -8.43
N ALA A 365 3.46 2.86 -7.55
CA ALA A 365 4.74 2.29 -7.12
C ALA A 365 4.81 1.92 -5.64
N SER A 366 3.67 1.73 -4.97
CA SER A 366 3.66 1.42 -3.55
C SER A 366 3.61 -0.10 -3.29
N SER A 367 4.17 -0.54 -2.16
CA SER A 367 3.93 -1.90 -1.68
C SER A 367 2.44 -2.09 -1.37
N ARG A 368 1.90 -3.32 -1.50
CA ARG A 368 0.46 -3.58 -1.30
C ARG A 368 -0.09 -3.08 0.04
N ALA A 369 0.72 -3.13 1.10
CA ALA A 369 0.36 -2.62 2.42
C ALA A 369 0.30 -1.08 2.45
N LEU A 370 1.25 -0.43 1.78
CA LEU A 370 1.27 1.03 1.66
C LEU A 370 0.16 1.55 0.73
N GLN A 371 -0.21 0.78 -0.30
CA GLN A 371 -1.22 1.15 -1.27
C GLN A 371 -2.54 1.54 -0.62
N GLY A 372 -3.12 0.67 0.23
CA GLY A 372 -4.40 0.96 0.87
C GLY A 372 -4.36 2.21 1.75
N TYR A 373 -3.20 2.51 2.33
CA TYR A 373 -2.99 3.71 3.12
C TYR A 373 -2.86 4.95 2.23
N MET A 374 -2.06 4.88 1.16
CA MET A 374 -1.88 5.97 0.19
C MET A 374 -3.17 6.30 -0.56
N ASP A 375 -3.99 5.30 -0.87
CA ASP A 375 -5.34 5.50 -1.42
C ASP A 375 -6.18 6.32 -0.44
N THR A 376 -6.20 5.93 0.84
CA THR A 376 -6.97 6.61 1.89
C THR A 376 -6.49 8.05 2.11
N ILE A 377 -5.18 8.26 2.19
CA ILE A 377 -4.57 9.58 2.28
C ILE A 377 -4.91 10.41 1.03
N GLY A 378 -4.77 9.82 -0.16
CA GLY A 378 -5.10 10.48 -1.41
C GLY A 378 -6.55 10.96 -1.45
N MET A 379 -7.48 10.16 -0.92
CA MET A 379 -8.89 10.57 -0.78
C MET A 379 -9.08 11.78 0.14
N LEU A 380 -8.18 12.05 1.09
CA LEU A 380 -8.21 13.23 1.95
C LEU A 380 -7.48 14.42 1.32
N TYR A 381 -6.24 14.21 0.86
CA TYR A 381 -5.31 15.30 0.50
C TYR A 381 -5.09 15.50 -1.00
N ALA A 382 -5.37 14.52 -1.86
CA ALA A 382 -5.10 14.69 -3.28
C ALA A 382 -6.18 15.51 -3.99
N ASP A 383 -5.77 16.34 -4.94
CA ASP A 383 -6.65 16.91 -5.97
C ASP A 383 -6.74 15.98 -7.19
N GLU A 384 -5.78 15.07 -7.33
CA GLU A 384 -5.71 14.02 -8.36
C GLU A 384 -5.02 12.78 -7.81
N MET A 385 -5.57 11.60 -8.08
CA MET A 385 -4.89 10.33 -7.85
C MET A 385 -4.71 9.68 -9.20
N ILE A 386 -3.46 9.46 -9.61
CA ILE A 386 -3.11 8.83 -10.86
C ILE A 386 -2.64 7.41 -10.61
N TYR A 387 -3.01 6.51 -11.51
CA TYR A 387 -2.58 5.13 -11.54
C TYR A 387 -2.28 4.74 -12.99
N ILE A 388 -1.37 3.81 -13.22
CA ILE A 388 -1.16 3.21 -14.53
C ILE A 388 -1.89 1.88 -14.49
N LEU A 389 -2.89 1.74 -15.36
CA LEU A 389 -3.27 0.41 -15.80
C LEU A 389 -2.09 -0.12 -16.57
N GLU A 390 -1.39 -1.03 -15.93
CA GLU A 390 -0.36 -1.74 -16.59
C GLU A 390 -1.13 -2.57 -17.68
N GLY A 391 -0.91 -2.25 -18.97
CA GLY A 391 -1.30 -3.00 -20.18
C GLY A 391 -0.11 -3.37 -21.11
N ALA A 392 -0.28 -4.19 -22.15
CA ALA A 392 0.59 -4.08 -23.35
C ALA A 392 0.65 -2.61 -23.82
N ASN A 393 -0.43 -1.87 -23.50
CA ASN A 393 -0.58 -0.43 -23.61
C ASN A 393 -0.78 0.22 -22.23
N PRO A 394 0.31 0.58 -21.52
CA PRO A 394 0.21 1.24 -20.23
C PRO A 394 -0.60 2.53 -20.33
N THR A 395 -1.72 2.57 -19.63
CA THR A 395 -2.67 3.68 -19.72
C THR A 395 -2.78 4.38 -18.38
N LEU A 396 -2.52 5.68 -18.37
CA LEU A 396 -2.75 6.51 -17.19
C LEU A 396 -4.26 6.64 -16.96
N ILE A 397 -4.71 6.25 -15.77
CA ILE A 397 -6.07 6.47 -15.30
C ILE A 397 -6.06 7.41 -14.09
N ASN A 398 -7.13 8.18 -13.98
CA ASN A 398 -7.41 8.96 -12.79
C ASN A 398 -8.35 8.17 -11.89
N ILE A 399 -7.90 7.87 -10.67
CA ILE A 399 -8.74 7.24 -9.66
C ILE A 399 -9.77 8.29 -9.19
N PRO A 400 -11.08 8.03 -9.36
CA PRO A 400 -12.10 8.96 -8.92
C PRO A 400 -12.03 9.20 -7.42
N LYS A 401 -11.95 10.47 -7.01
CA LYS A 401 -12.02 10.83 -5.60
C LYS A 401 -13.43 10.60 -5.09
N ILE A 402 -13.57 9.72 -4.10
CA ILE A 402 -14.82 9.56 -3.37
C ILE A 402 -14.92 10.73 -2.38
N PRO A 403 -15.99 11.54 -2.41
CA PRO A 403 -16.17 12.61 -1.43
C PRO A 403 -16.40 12.02 -0.04
N MET A 404 -15.31 11.83 0.71
CA MET A 404 -15.36 11.35 2.08
C MET A 404 -15.42 12.54 3.02
N LYS A 405 -16.36 12.50 3.97
CA LYS A 405 -16.34 13.36 5.14
C LYS A 405 -16.07 12.50 6.34
N PHE A 406 -15.17 12.97 7.20
CA PHE A 406 -14.97 12.34 8.48
C PHE A 406 -16.22 12.50 9.34
N ASP A 407 -16.72 11.40 9.90
CA ASP A 407 -17.85 11.45 10.82
C ASP A 407 -17.38 12.00 12.17
N ILE A 408 -17.48 13.32 12.33
CA ILE A 408 -17.11 14.01 13.56
C ILE A 408 -18.00 13.62 14.76
N SER A 409 -19.10 12.87 14.56
CA SER A 409 -19.95 12.42 15.67
C SER A 409 -19.26 11.40 16.58
N ILE A 410 -18.23 10.72 16.08
CA ILE A 410 -17.43 9.77 16.87
C ILE A 410 -16.40 10.45 17.77
N ILE A 411 -16.19 11.76 17.60
CA ILE A 411 -15.24 12.54 18.39
C ILE A 411 -15.91 13.01 19.68
N ASN A 412 -15.29 12.68 20.81
CA ASN A 412 -15.63 13.28 22.09
C ASN A 412 -14.81 14.57 22.28
N PRO A 413 -15.38 15.76 22.06
CA PRO A 413 -14.61 17.00 21.99
C PRO A 413 -13.94 17.35 23.33
N MET A 414 -14.53 16.95 24.46
CA MET A 414 -13.94 17.16 25.78
C MET A 414 -12.66 16.34 25.95
N LYS A 415 -12.72 15.04 25.62
CA LYS A 415 -11.55 14.15 25.77
C LYS A 415 -10.44 14.48 24.78
N PHE A 416 -10.79 14.82 23.55
CA PHE A 416 -9.82 15.21 22.53
C PHE A 416 -9.13 16.54 22.89
N ALA A 417 -9.86 17.52 23.43
CA ALA A 417 -9.25 18.76 23.92
C ALA A 417 -8.32 18.51 25.13
N LEU A 418 -8.64 17.56 26.02
CA LEU A 418 -7.74 17.17 27.12
C LEU A 418 -6.46 16.50 26.61
N MET A 419 -6.57 15.59 25.63
CA MET A 419 -5.40 14.94 25.01
C MET A 419 -4.56 15.93 24.19
N GLU A 420 -5.15 16.97 23.60
CA GLU A 420 -4.38 18.07 22.97
C GLU A 420 -3.65 18.91 24.02
N ALA A 421 -4.26 19.13 25.20
CA ALA A 421 -3.64 19.86 26.30
C ALA A 421 -2.52 19.08 27.01
N GLY A 422 -2.55 17.74 26.95
CA GLY A 422 -1.60 16.85 27.62
C GLY A 422 -1.97 15.38 27.44
N TYR A 423 -2.57 14.77 28.45
CA TYR A 423 -3.00 13.37 28.42
C TYR A 423 -4.32 13.18 29.19
N ILE A 424 -4.95 12.01 28.99
CA ILE A 424 -6.00 11.48 29.88
C ILE A 424 -5.59 10.10 30.40
N ASP A 425 -6.15 9.69 31.55
CA ASP A 425 -5.91 8.33 32.04
C ASP A 425 -6.53 7.27 31.11
N LEU A 426 -5.88 6.12 30.97
CA LEU A 426 -6.35 4.99 30.16
C LEU A 426 -7.78 4.54 30.49
N SER A 427 -8.18 4.63 31.76
CA SER A 427 -9.54 4.33 32.20
C SER A 427 -10.62 5.21 31.54
N ASN A 428 -10.26 6.44 31.15
CA ASN A 428 -11.14 7.43 30.55
C ASN A 428 -11.18 7.37 29.02
N ALA A 429 -10.37 6.52 28.38
CA ALA A 429 -10.24 6.43 26.91
C ALA A 429 -10.99 5.24 26.29
N ARG A 430 -11.71 4.41 27.08
CA ARG A 430 -12.31 3.14 26.61
C ARG A 430 -13.35 3.25 25.49
N ASP A 431 -14.03 4.39 25.42
CA ASP A 431 -15.04 4.76 24.42
C ASP A 431 -14.44 5.44 23.18
N ILE A 432 -13.14 5.78 23.20
CA ILE A 432 -12.46 6.39 22.06
C ILE A 432 -11.96 5.26 21.15
N PRO A 433 -12.25 5.32 19.83
CA PRO A 433 -11.68 4.36 18.88
C PRO A 433 -10.17 4.30 19.00
N LYS A 434 -9.62 3.08 19.11
CA LYS A 434 -8.19 2.84 19.36
C LYS A 434 -7.28 3.50 18.33
N GLN A 435 -7.77 3.74 17.11
CA GLN A 435 -7.01 4.36 16.03
C GLN A 435 -6.69 5.84 16.31
N PHE A 436 -7.42 6.54 17.19
CA PHE A 436 -7.21 7.96 17.50
C PHE A 436 -6.34 8.19 18.73
N ILE A 437 -5.91 7.12 19.41
CA ILE A 437 -5.20 7.23 20.68
C ILE A 437 -3.89 6.46 20.64
N PHE A 438 -2.89 7.00 21.32
CA PHE A 438 -1.63 6.34 21.61
C PHE A 438 -1.49 6.22 23.13
N VAL A 439 -1.07 5.05 23.61
CA VAL A 439 -0.98 4.75 25.04
C VAL A 439 0.48 4.62 25.44
N LEU A 440 0.92 5.44 26.38
CA LEU A 440 2.23 5.39 27.02
C LEU A 440 2.01 5.10 28.50
N ASP A 441 2.40 3.91 28.95
CA ASP A 441 2.12 3.40 30.29
C ASP A 441 0.62 3.42 30.63
N ASN A 442 0.17 4.42 31.40
CA ASN A 442 -1.22 4.63 31.79
C ASN A 442 -1.80 5.97 31.29
N GLU A 443 -1.01 6.72 30.51
CA GLU A 443 -1.38 7.98 29.90
C GLU A 443 -1.78 7.77 28.44
N VAL A 444 -2.83 8.48 28.01
CA VAL A 444 -3.36 8.41 26.66
C VAL A 444 -3.30 9.78 26.01
N ILE A 445 -2.69 9.84 24.83
CA ILE A 445 -2.59 11.03 23.98
C ILE A 445 -3.23 10.77 22.63
N LEU A 446 -3.41 11.82 21.82
CA LEU A 446 -3.85 11.65 20.43
C LEU A 446 -2.78 10.88 19.65
N SER A 447 -3.20 9.85 18.91
CA SER A 447 -2.37 9.28 17.83
C SER A 447 -2.24 10.27 16.68
N ASN A 448 -1.40 10.01 15.69
CA ASN A 448 -1.31 10.93 14.55
C ASN A 448 -2.57 10.92 13.70
N LEU A 449 -3.28 9.80 13.55
CA LEU A 449 -4.63 9.84 13.00
C LEU A 449 -5.59 10.65 13.90
N GLY A 450 -5.43 10.58 15.22
CA GLY A 450 -6.16 11.42 16.19
C GLY A 450 -5.95 12.92 15.96
N THR A 451 -4.86 13.34 15.30
CA THR A 451 -4.63 14.75 14.93
C THR A 451 -5.65 15.29 13.93
N ILE A 452 -6.48 14.43 13.33
CA ILE A 452 -7.69 14.87 12.59
C ILE A 452 -8.55 15.82 13.42
N TRP A 453 -8.45 15.74 14.75
CA TRP A 453 -8.94 16.74 15.69
C TRP A 453 -8.70 18.19 15.24
N LYS A 454 -7.50 18.52 14.75
CA LYS A 454 -7.15 19.87 14.28
C LYS A 454 -8.09 20.37 13.19
N SER A 455 -8.53 19.48 12.30
CA SER A 455 -9.42 19.83 11.18
C SER A 455 -10.86 20.15 11.64
N CYS A 456 -11.33 19.54 12.73
CA CYS A 456 -12.70 19.67 13.20
C CYS A 456 -12.86 20.41 14.54
N LYS A 457 -11.78 20.67 15.29
CA LYS A 457 -11.85 21.24 16.65
C LYS A 457 -12.54 22.59 16.70
N ASN A 458 -12.30 23.43 15.69
CA ASN A 458 -12.92 24.75 15.61
C ASN A 458 -14.44 24.65 15.55
N GLU A 459 -14.95 23.69 14.76
CA GLU A 459 -16.38 23.44 14.69
C GLU A 459 -16.89 22.93 16.04
N LEU A 460 -16.28 21.87 16.59
CA LEU A 460 -16.76 21.20 17.79
C LEU A 460 -16.67 22.07 19.05
N LEU A 461 -15.56 22.80 19.23
CA LEU A 461 -15.33 23.67 20.39
C LEU A 461 -16.09 25.01 20.31
N SER A 462 -16.63 25.39 19.15
CA SER A 462 -17.47 26.58 19.03
C SER A 462 -18.93 26.38 19.45
N ARG A 463 -19.34 25.12 19.69
CA ARG A 463 -20.71 24.72 20.08
C ARG A 463 -20.95 24.97 21.57
N ASP A 464 -21.74 24.10 22.19
CA ASP A 464 -22.12 24.18 23.60
C ASP A 464 -20.91 24.03 24.53
N LEU A 465 -21.08 24.54 25.75
CA LEU A 465 -20.07 24.48 26.80
C LEU A 465 -19.78 23.02 27.19
N LEU A 466 -18.51 22.65 27.15
CA LEU A 466 -18.01 21.35 27.59
C LEU A 466 -17.69 21.37 29.08
N TYR A 467 -17.82 20.20 29.71
CA TYR A 467 -17.58 20.02 31.13
C TYR A 467 -16.30 19.21 31.35
N PHE A 468 -15.24 19.91 31.73
CA PHE A 468 -13.93 19.33 32.01
C PHE A 468 -13.77 18.90 33.49
N PRO A 469 -13.04 17.80 33.78
CA PRO A 469 -12.72 17.37 35.14
C PRO A 469 -12.04 18.46 35.99
N GLY A 470 -12.29 18.47 37.30
CA GLY A 470 -11.72 19.44 38.22
C GLY A 470 -12.30 20.86 38.11
N LEU A 471 -13.23 21.11 37.18
CA LEU A 471 -13.89 22.40 36.98
C LEU A 471 -15.38 22.35 37.36
N ALA A 472 -15.84 23.34 38.10
CA ALA A 472 -17.26 23.54 38.40
C ALA A 472 -17.77 24.84 37.77
N TYR A 473 -18.91 24.80 37.09
CA TYR A 473 -19.42 25.92 36.29
C TYR A 473 -20.62 26.57 36.99
N GLU A 474 -20.45 27.78 37.53
CA GLU A 474 -21.57 28.55 38.07
C GLU A 474 -22.53 29.00 36.97
N GLU A 475 -23.79 29.26 37.34
CA GLU A 475 -24.84 29.71 36.42
C GLU A 475 -24.45 31.01 35.71
N SER A 476 -23.76 31.92 36.41
CA SER A 476 -23.24 33.15 35.83
C SER A 476 -22.20 32.90 34.73
N PHE A 477 -21.37 31.88 34.86
CA PHE A 477 -20.38 31.53 33.85
C PHE A 477 -21.07 30.98 32.60
N ARG A 478 -22.06 30.09 32.80
CA ARG A 478 -22.85 29.52 31.69
C ARG A 478 -23.58 30.62 30.92
N TYR A 479 -24.19 31.55 31.65
CA TYR A 479 -24.85 32.72 31.07
C TYR A 479 -23.89 33.60 30.25
N ASP A 480 -22.69 33.83 30.76
CA ASP A 480 -21.67 34.60 30.06
C ASP A 480 -21.19 33.87 28.79
N TYR A 481 -20.99 32.54 28.85
CA TYR A 481 -20.57 31.71 27.72
C TYR A 481 -21.57 31.78 26.55
N GLU A 482 -22.88 31.68 26.82
CA GLU A 482 -23.94 31.78 25.80
C GLU A 482 -23.93 33.13 25.05
N ARG A 483 -23.41 34.18 25.71
CA ARG A 483 -23.28 35.53 25.16
C ARG A 483 -22.00 35.75 24.37
N VAL A 484 -21.01 34.87 24.45
CA VAL A 484 -19.84 34.90 23.57
C VAL A 484 -20.30 34.55 22.15
N LYS A 485 -20.37 35.54 21.25
CA LYS A 485 -20.84 35.35 19.86
C LYS A 485 -19.72 35.03 18.88
N ASN A 486 -18.50 35.44 19.18
CA ASN A 486 -17.35 35.13 18.34
C ASN A 486 -16.94 33.67 18.54
N TRP A 487 -17.02 32.87 17.47
CA TRP A 487 -16.68 31.45 17.52
C TRP A 487 -15.22 31.22 17.92
N ARG A 488 -14.29 32.10 17.53
CA ARG A 488 -12.86 31.99 17.90
C ARG A 488 -12.64 32.15 19.39
N ASP A 489 -13.40 33.04 20.02
CA ASP A 489 -13.31 33.25 21.48
C ASP A 489 -13.90 32.05 22.24
N ARG A 490 -14.95 31.41 21.71
CA ARG A 490 -15.47 30.15 22.27
C ARG A 490 -14.45 29.03 22.20
N VAL A 491 -13.85 28.82 21.03
CA VAL A 491 -12.81 27.80 20.83
C VAL A 491 -11.66 28.03 21.81
N ARG A 492 -11.09 29.25 21.84
CA ARG A 492 -10.00 29.59 22.77
C ARG A 492 -10.37 29.40 24.23
N LEU A 493 -11.59 29.75 24.61
CA LEU A 493 -12.09 29.53 25.96
C LEU A 493 -12.09 28.04 26.30
N GLN A 494 -12.66 27.19 25.44
CA GLN A 494 -12.71 25.75 25.69
C GLN A 494 -11.31 25.09 25.69
N GLU A 495 -10.41 25.49 24.79
CA GLU A 495 -9.00 25.05 24.80
C GLU A 495 -8.31 25.44 26.12
N THR A 496 -8.54 26.67 26.60
CA THR A 496 -8.00 27.14 27.87
C THR A 496 -8.57 26.36 29.05
N LEU A 497 -9.88 26.06 29.04
CA LEU A 497 -10.51 25.24 30.09
C LEU A 497 -9.96 23.81 30.11
N ALA A 498 -9.75 23.20 28.94
CA ALA A 498 -9.10 21.89 28.83
C ALA A 498 -7.68 21.92 29.42
N LYS A 499 -6.90 22.96 29.11
CA LYS A 499 -5.56 23.17 29.67
C LYS A 499 -5.55 23.33 31.20
N VAL A 500 -6.45 24.16 31.74
CA VAL A 500 -6.60 24.35 33.19
C VAL A 500 -7.00 23.03 33.86
N SER A 501 -7.94 22.29 33.28
CA SER A 501 -8.36 20.96 33.76
C SER A 501 -7.18 19.98 33.80
N TYR A 502 -6.43 19.87 32.69
CA TYR A 502 -5.24 19.03 32.61
C TYR A 502 -4.21 19.36 33.70
N LEU A 503 -3.85 20.64 33.85
CA LEU A 503 -2.87 21.08 34.84
C LEU A 503 -3.31 20.79 36.27
N LEU A 504 -4.61 20.94 36.57
CA LEU A 504 -5.15 20.57 37.88
C LEU A 504 -5.09 19.07 38.09
N THR A 505 -5.51 18.26 37.12
CA THR A 505 -5.45 16.79 37.23
C THR A 505 -4.02 16.29 37.44
N LYS A 506 -3.06 16.79 36.65
CA LYS A 506 -1.64 16.43 36.78
C LYS A 506 -1.04 16.78 38.16
N ALA A 507 -1.57 17.81 38.80
CA ALA A 507 -1.11 18.29 40.09
C ALA A 507 -1.99 17.84 41.26
N ASP A 508 -2.78 16.77 41.09
CA ASP A 508 -3.71 16.25 42.10
C ASP A 508 -4.64 17.33 42.70
N GLY A 509 -5.05 18.27 41.85
CA GLY A 509 -5.91 19.40 42.20
C GLY A 509 -5.20 20.62 42.78
N ASP A 510 -3.86 20.65 42.90
CA ASP A 510 -3.14 21.83 43.43
C ASP A 510 -3.19 23.02 42.45
N PRO A 511 -3.86 24.14 42.80
CA PRO A 511 -3.98 25.30 41.92
C PRO A 511 -2.66 26.05 41.73
N LYS A 512 -1.60 25.74 42.48
CA LYS A 512 -0.26 26.29 42.23
C LYS A 512 0.27 25.93 40.85
N ALA A 513 -0.11 24.77 40.29
CA ALA A 513 0.28 24.37 38.95
C ALA A 513 -0.19 25.39 37.88
N LEU A 514 -1.35 26.03 38.09
CA LEU A 514 -1.87 27.06 37.18
C LEU A 514 -1.00 28.32 37.15
N LYS A 515 -0.29 28.64 38.25
CA LYS A 515 0.63 29.78 38.31
C LYS A 515 1.93 29.55 37.56
N GLN A 516 2.33 28.29 37.41
CA GLN A 516 3.57 27.90 36.73
C GLN A 516 3.42 28.00 35.21
N ASP A 517 2.18 28.01 34.71
CA ASP A 517 1.91 28.21 33.29
C ASP A 517 2.06 29.68 32.89
N GLY A 518 3.07 29.99 32.08
CA GLY A 518 3.36 31.35 31.63
C GLY A 518 2.28 32.00 30.78
N GLY A 519 1.35 31.23 30.21
CA GLY A 519 0.26 31.73 29.36
C GLY A 519 -1.02 32.08 30.12
N LEU A 520 -1.35 31.30 31.16
CA LEU A 520 -2.59 31.45 31.93
C LEU A 520 -2.61 32.70 32.81
N ALA A 521 -1.46 33.16 33.32
CA ALA A 521 -1.39 34.30 34.25
C ALA A 521 -2.44 34.18 35.38
N TYR A 522 -2.41 33.04 36.09
CA TYR A 522 -3.36 32.75 37.17
C TYR A 522 -3.03 33.61 38.41
N GLU A 523 -3.84 34.62 38.66
CA GLU A 523 -3.57 35.68 39.64
C GLU A 523 -4.77 35.91 40.56
N LYS A 524 -4.48 36.43 41.76
CA LYS A 524 -5.51 36.83 42.72
C LYS A 524 -5.94 38.26 42.41
N PHE A 525 -7.24 38.55 42.48
CA PHE A 525 -7.71 39.93 42.44
C PHE A 525 -7.20 40.71 43.65
N SER A 526 -6.86 41.99 43.46
CA SER A 526 -6.26 42.81 44.52
C SER A 526 -7.17 43.03 45.74
N ASN A 527 -8.49 43.08 45.54
CA ASN A 527 -9.43 43.57 46.55
C ASN A 527 -10.47 42.53 47.02
N ILE A 528 -10.43 41.31 46.50
CA ILE A 528 -11.41 40.26 46.80
C ILE A 528 -10.72 38.90 46.82
N ASP A 529 -11.30 37.95 47.56
CA ASP A 529 -10.78 36.59 47.66
C ASP A 529 -11.23 35.71 46.46
N LEU A 530 -10.96 36.20 45.26
CA LEU A 530 -11.17 35.50 44.00
C LEU A 530 -9.89 35.53 43.17
N PHE A 531 -9.83 34.63 42.20
CA PHE A 531 -8.73 34.51 41.25
C PHE A 531 -9.25 34.70 39.83
N HIS A 532 -8.34 34.95 38.89
CA HIS A 532 -8.63 34.90 37.47
C HIS A 532 -7.50 34.26 36.69
N PHE A 533 -7.82 33.76 35.50
CA PHE A 533 -6.83 33.39 34.49
C PHE A 533 -7.20 33.96 33.11
N ARG A 534 -6.19 33.98 32.26
CA ARG A 534 -6.18 34.50 30.90
C ARG A 534 -6.59 33.43 29.91
N VAL A 535 -7.49 33.81 29.00
CA VAL A 535 -7.84 33.03 27.81
C VAL A 535 -7.21 33.65 26.56
N SER A 536 -7.25 34.98 26.44
CA SER A 536 -6.57 35.76 25.41
C SER A 536 -6.09 37.08 26.01
N LEU A 537 -5.48 38.00 25.25
CA LEU A 537 -5.13 39.32 25.80
C LEU A 537 -6.34 40.04 26.42
N ASP A 538 -7.52 39.88 25.81
CA ASP A 538 -8.74 40.59 26.21
C ASP A 538 -9.69 39.73 27.05
N LEU A 539 -9.70 38.41 26.88
CA LEU A 539 -10.66 37.51 27.53
C LEU A 539 -10.09 36.91 28.84
N ARG A 540 -10.89 36.94 29.90
CA ARG A 540 -10.57 36.41 31.23
C ARG A 540 -11.68 35.50 31.74
N VAL A 541 -11.30 34.63 32.67
CA VAL A 541 -12.23 33.86 33.49
C VAL A 541 -11.92 34.15 34.95
N SER A 542 -12.94 34.49 35.74
CA SER A 542 -12.83 34.56 37.19
C SER A 542 -13.26 33.25 37.85
N CYS A 543 -12.66 32.94 38.98
CA CYS A 543 -12.87 31.68 39.67
C CYS A 543 -12.54 31.75 41.17
N SER A 544 -13.05 30.78 41.90
CA SER A 544 -12.61 30.44 43.25
C SER A 544 -12.14 28.99 43.29
N PHE A 545 -11.26 28.66 44.24
CA PHE A 545 -10.78 27.30 44.42
C PHE A 545 -11.24 26.76 45.77
N SER A 546 -11.87 25.59 45.77
CA SER A 546 -12.35 24.93 46.98
C SER A 546 -12.38 23.41 46.80
N ASN A 547 -11.88 22.65 47.78
CA ASN A 547 -11.96 21.18 47.81
C ASN A 547 -11.45 20.50 46.52
N GLY A 548 -10.27 20.89 46.02
CA GLY A 548 -9.70 20.29 44.80
C GLY A 548 -10.40 20.69 43.49
N THR A 549 -11.41 21.57 43.54
CA THR A 549 -12.21 21.97 42.38
C THR A 549 -12.09 23.47 42.15
N LEU A 550 -11.84 23.86 40.89
CA LEU A 550 -11.85 25.25 40.46
C LEU A 550 -13.26 25.63 39.99
N ARG A 551 -13.91 26.51 40.76
CA ARG A 551 -15.26 26.98 40.48
C ARG A 551 -15.22 28.24 39.63
N LEU A 552 -15.62 28.12 38.37
CA LEU A 552 -15.66 29.17 37.37
C LEU A 552 -16.91 30.03 37.56
N ARG A 553 -16.72 31.35 37.66
CA ARG A 553 -17.78 32.31 38.02
C ARG A 553 -18.24 33.14 36.83
N ARG A 554 -17.30 33.78 36.13
CA ARG A 554 -17.59 34.71 35.03
C ARG A 554 -16.58 34.52 33.91
N CYS A 555 -17.00 34.74 32.67
CA CYS A 555 -16.09 34.83 31.53
C CYS A 555 -16.44 36.04 30.67
N GLY A 556 -15.43 36.68 30.08
CA GLY A 556 -15.65 37.86 29.27
C GLY A 556 -14.43 38.76 29.19
N TYR A 557 -14.62 39.93 28.58
CA TYR A 557 -13.56 40.92 28.44
C TYR A 557 -13.07 41.40 29.80
N HIS A 558 -11.78 41.76 29.88
CA HIS A 558 -11.09 42.13 31.10
C HIS A 558 -11.86 43.15 31.96
N GLU A 559 -12.40 44.22 31.36
CA GLU A 559 -13.17 45.22 32.10
C GLU A 559 -14.45 44.65 32.73
N TYR A 560 -15.15 43.76 32.02
CA TYR A 560 -16.38 43.15 32.51
C TYR A 560 -16.10 42.25 33.70
N VAL A 561 -15.10 41.37 33.59
CA VAL A 561 -14.73 40.42 34.64
C VAL A 561 -14.17 41.13 35.86
N ASN A 562 -13.39 42.21 35.70
CA ASN A 562 -12.92 43.01 36.83
C ASN A 562 -14.06 43.74 37.57
N ARG A 563 -15.08 44.22 36.84
CA ARG A 563 -16.24 44.91 37.43
C ARG A 563 -17.23 43.94 38.07
N LYS A 564 -17.34 42.73 37.53
CA LYS A 564 -18.22 41.65 38.01
C LYS A 564 -17.42 40.34 38.08
N PRO A 565 -16.59 40.16 39.12
CA PRO A 565 -15.75 38.98 39.27
C PRO A 565 -16.49 37.75 39.80
#